data_AF-A0A523ZNH4-F1
#
_entry.id   AF-A0A523ZNH4-F1
#
_cell.length_a   1.000
_cell.length_b   1.000
_cell.length_c   1.000
_cell.angle_alpha   90.00
_cell.angle_beta   90.00
_cell.angle_gamma   90.00
#
_symmetry.space_group_name_H-M   'P 1'
#
loop_
_entity.id
_entity.type
_entity.pdbx_description
1 polymer ?
#
loop_
_entity_poly.entity_id
_entity_poly.type
_entity_poly.pdbx_seq_one_letter_code
_entity_poly.pdbx_strand_id
1 'polypeptide(L)'
;MKLKSLKFASISLSFLFLVSCLTINIYFPEAEIRKEAEEIVREIRKSEEEKKEDKKNVSGVGEAQKILSDRENSFSLVPAAYAQEEVTNPKIRALTQSLSERFPKLRPFFDKGNVGETNDGFIRIRDESGLNLKEKALLRNLVKDENNDRRNFYTEYAKAKEIDPSQVNRVRKIFAEKWINEAKAGWWIQKEDGEWIKKT
;
A
#
# COMPACT_ATOMS: atom_id res chain seq x y z
N MET A 1 -26.33 -62.19 -16.96
CA MET A 1 -25.44 -61.08 -17.41
C MET A 1 -25.54 -59.79 -16.56
N LYS A 2 -26.54 -59.62 -15.68
CA LYS A 2 -26.77 -58.38 -14.91
C LYS A 2 -25.92 -58.17 -13.64
N LEU A 3 -25.29 -59.22 -13.09
CA LEU A 3 -24.48 -59.11 -11.86
C LEU A 3 -23.07 -58.52 -12.08
N LYS A 4 -22.50 -58.66 -13.29
CA LYS A 4 -21.18 -58.10 -13.60
C LYS A 4 -21.25 -56.59 -13.78
N SER A 5 -22.27 -56.09 -14.48
CA SER A 5 -22.49 -54.64 -14.67
C SER A 5 -22.77 -53.89 -13.37
N LEU A 6 -23.41 -54.52 -12.37
CA LEU A 6 -23.64 -53.92 -11.05
C LEU A 6 -22.34 -53.77 -10.24
N LYS A 7 -21.43 -54.76 -10.31
CA LYS A 7 -20.11 -54.69 -9.67
C LYS A 7 -19.20 -53.65 -10.35
N PHE A 8 -19.22 -53.58 -11.69
CA PHE A 8 -18.49 -52.54 -12.42
C PHE A 8 -19.06 -51.13 -12.18
N ALA A 9 -20.38 -50.98 -12.06
CA ALA A 9 -21.01 -49.72 -11.70
C ALA A 9 -20.66 -49.29 -10.26
N SER A 10 -20.60 -50.23 -9.32
CA SER A 10 -20.24 -49.95 -7.92
C SER A 10 -18.75 -49.63 -7.73
N ILE A 11 -17.86 -50.23 -8.54
CA ILE A 11 -16.42 -49.92 -8.56
C ILE A 11 -16.16 -48.55 -9.24
N SER A 12 -16.91 -48.23 -10.30
CA SER A 12 -16.81 -46.94 -11.00
C SER A 12 -17.31 -45.77 -10.14
N LEU A 13 -18.39 -45.97 -9.38
CA LEU A 13 -18.94 -44.95 -8.47
C LEU A 13 -18.02 -44.66 -7.27
N SER A 14 -17.24 -45.65 -6.82
CA SER A 14 -16.31 -45.49 -5.68
C SER A 14 -15.04 -44.72 -6.06
N PHE A 15 -14.63 -44.75 -7.33
CA PHE A 15 -13.48 -43.99 -7.84
C PHE A 15 -13.77 -42.48 -8.01
N LEU A 16 -15.03 -42.10 -8.22
CA LEU A 16 -15.43 -40.69 -8.37
C LEU A 16 -15.31 -39.87 -7.07
N PHE A 17 -15.33 -40.52 -5.89
CA PHE A 17 -15.24 -39.86 -4.59
C PHE A 17 -13.80 -39.54 -4.15
N LEU A 18 -12.78 -40.10 -4.80
CA LEU A 18 -11.37 -39.86 -4.44
C LEU A 18 -10.79 -38.57 -5.07
N VAL A 19 -11.56 -37.86 -5.90
CA VAL A 19 -11.12 -36.65 -6.62
C VAL A 19 -11.75 -35.36 -6.04
N SER A 20 -12.58 -35.46 -4.99
CA SER A 20 -13.28 -34.30 -4.41
C SER A 20 -12.51 -33.59 -3.29
N CYS A 21 -11.28 -34.02 -2.98
CA CYS A 21 -10.37 -33.23 -2.17
C CYS A 21 -9.89 -32.01 -2.98
N LEU A 22 -10.75 -31.00 -3.11
CA LEU A 22 -10.30 -29.64 -3.34
C LEU A 22 -9.50 -29.25 -2.10
N THR A 23 -8.18 -29.28 -2.22
CA THR A 23 -7.30 -28.57 -1.30
C THR A 23 -7.62 -27.09 -1.49
N ILE A 24 -8.61 -26.57 -0.75
CA ILE A 24 -8.81 -25.12 -0.60
C ILE A 24 -7.59 -24.67 0.19
N ASN A 25 -6.51 -24.43 -0.53
CA ASN A 25 -5.32 -23.83 0.00
C ASN A 25 -5.72 -22.38 0.29
N ILE A 26 -6.26 -22.13 1.49
CA ILE A 26 -6.35 -20.78 2.05
C ILE A 26 -4.91 -20.36 2.32
N TYR A 27 -4.19 -20.11 1.24
CA TYR A 27 -2.80 -19.73 1.24
C TYR A 27 -2.75 -18.25 1.47
N PHE A 28 -1.97 -17.83 2.46
CA PHE A 28 -1.61 -16.44 2.60
C PHE A 28 -0.39 -16.20 1.71
N PRO A 29 -0.50 -15.46 0.58
CA PRO A 29 0.58 -15.30 -0.40
C PRO A 29 1.64 -14.32 0.11
N GLU A 30 2.39 -14.72 1.12
CA GLU A 30 3.27 -13.82 1.86
C GLU A 30 4.35 -13.16 0.99
N ALA A 31 4.97 -13.91 0.08
CA ALA A 31 6.02 -13.39 -0.78
C ALA A 31 5.51 -12.29 -1.73
N GLU A 32 4.32 -12.48 -2.31
CA GLU A 32 3.67 -11.49 -3.18
C GLU A 32 3.29 -10.24 -2.40
N ILE A 33 2.63 -10.40 -1.26
CA ILE A 33 2.23 -9.29 -0.39
C ILE A 33 3.46 -8.50 0.08
N ARG A 34 4.56 -9.18 0.42
CA ARG A 34 5.81 -8.52 0.82
C ARG A 34 6.40 -7.67 -0.31
N LYS A 35 6.34 -8.14 -1.55
CA LYS A 35 6.83 -7.38 -2.71
C LYS A 35 5.95 -6.16 -2.97
N GLU A 36 4.63 -6.34 -3.03
CA GLU A 36 3.70 -5.24 -3.26
C GLU A 36 3.70 -4.22 -2.13
N ALA A 37 3.79 -4.66 -0.87
CA ALA A 37 3.88 -3.77 0.27
C ALA A 37 5.11 -2.87 0.19
N GLU A 38 6.24 -3.39 -0.32
CA GLU A 38 7.43 -2.59 -0.55
C GLU A 38 7.23 -1.54 -1.64
N GLU A 39 6.66 -1.94 -2.77
CA GLU A 39 6.37 -1.04 -3.90
C GLU A 39 5.40 0.09 -3.48
N ILE A 40 4.30 -0.26 -2.81
CA ILE A 40 3.28 0.69 -2.35
C ILE A 40 3.85 1.65 -1.29
N VAL A 41 4.60 1.13 -0.31
CA VAL A 41 5.21 1.99 0.72
C VAL A 41 6.19 2.97 0.08
N ARG A 42 7.02 2.51 -0.86
CA ARG A 42 7.93 3.37 -1.61
C ARG A 42 7.17 4.42 -2.41
N GLU A 43 6.10 4.05 -3.11
CA GLU A 43 5.25 4.98 -3.86
C GLU A 43 4.70 6.09 -2.95
N ILE A 44 4.17 5.72 -1.77
CA ILE A 44 3.64 6.68 -0.80
C ILE A 44 4.72 7.65 -0.31
N ARG A 45 5.97 7.18 -0.13
CA ARG A 45 7.08 8.01 0.32
C ARG A 45 7.74 8.82 -0.80
N LYS A 46 7.71 8.34 -2.04
CA LYS A 46 8.42 8.92 -3.20
C LYS A 46 7.75 10.17 -3.77
N SER A 47 6.45 10.38 -3.55
CA SER A 47 5.70 11.54 -4.09
C SER A 47 6.23 12.93 -3.67
N GLU A 48 7.22 12.98 -2.78
CA GLU A 48 8.00 14.17 -2.42
C GLU A 48 9.14 14.51 -3.39
N GLU A 49 9.74 13.53 -4.07
CA GLU A 49 10.95 13.74 -4.87
C GLU A 49 10.63 14.39 -6.22
N GLU A 50 9.53 14.01 -6.86
CA GLU A 50 9.15 14.52 -8.19
C GLU A 50 8.45 15.90 -8.12
N LYS A 51 7.91 16.30 -6.95
CA LYS A 51 7.20 17.60 -6.81
C LYS A 51 8.13 18.80 -6.59
N LYS A 52 9.46 18.61 -6.56
CA LYS A 52 10.43 19.71 -6.41
C LYS A 52 11.06 20.21 -7.71
N GLU A 53 10.89 19.53 -8.84
CA GLU A 53 11.40 20.02 -10.14
C GLU A 53 10.35 20.79 -10.98
N ASP A 54 9.05 20.54 -10.81
CA ASP A 54 8.01 21.18 -11.64
C ASP A 54 7.47 22.54 -11.14
N LYS A 55 8.06 23.12 -10.09
CA LYS A 55 7.62 24.43 -9.54
C LYS A 55 8.63 25.56 -9.68
N LYS A 56 9.47 25.54 -10.72
CA LYS A 56 10.38 26.67 -11.01
C LYS A 56 10.20 27.38 -12.34
N ASN A 57 9.24 26.98 -13.18
CA ASN A 57 8.98 27.66 -14.46
C ASN A 57 7.48 27.84 -14.73
N VAL A 58 6.80 28.70 -13.96
CA VAL A 58 5.67 29.47 -14.50
C VAL A 58 5.66 30.85 -13.84
N SER A 59 6.47 31.75 -14.37
CA SER A 59 6.27 33.20 -14.27
C SER A 59 6.38 33.74 -15.68
N GLY A 60 5.24 34.11 -16.26
CA GLY A 60 5.15 34.61 -17.63
C GLY A 60 3.93 34.08 -18.38
N VAL A 61 2.72 34.35 -17.87
CA VAL A 61 1.53 34.29 -18.72
C VAL A 61 1.34 35.69 -19.30
N GLY A 62 1.93 35.90 -20.46
CA GLY A 62 1.69 37.05 -21.33
C GLY A 62 1.58 36.53 -22.77
N GLU A 63 0.40 36.72 -23.35
CA GLU A 63 0.10 36.76 -24.80
C GLU A 63 0.15 35.41 -25.55
N ALA A 64 -1.01 34.81 -25.84
CA ALA A 64 -1.86 35.09 -27.01
C ALA A 64 -1.48 34.26 -28.26
N GLN A 65 -2.23 33.16 -28.42
CA GLN A 65 -2.99 32.87 -29.64
C GLN A 65 -2.32 33.08 -31.01
N LYS A 66 -1.63 32.04 -31.48
CA LYS A 66 -1.33 31.69 -32.89
C LYS A 66 -0.42 30.46 -32.78
N ILE A 67 -0.67 29.28 -33.31
CA ILE A 67 -1.10 28.92 -34.66
C ILE A 67 -1.67 27.49 -34.57
N LEU A 68 -2.92 27.32 -35.00
CA LEU A 68 -3.44 26.07 -35.53
C LEU A 68 -3.00 25.99 -36.99
N SER A 69 -2.14 25.04 -37.37
CA SER A 69 -2.14 24.43 -38.72
C SER A 69 -1.07 23.34 -38.83
N ASP A 70 -1.46 22.24 -39.47
CA ASP A 70 -0.62 21.25 -40.14
C ASP A 70 0.34 20.40 -39.31
N ARG A 71 -0.16 19.23 -38.88
CA ARG A 71 0.52 17.96 -39.20
C ARG A 71 -0.40 16.75 -39.07
N GLU A 72 -0.98 16.39 -40.20
CA GLU A 72 -1.47 15.04 -40.49
C GLU A 72 -0.35 14.00 -40.25
N ASN A 73 -0.75 12.80 -39.81
CA ASN A 73 0.09 11.61 -39.61
C ASN A 73 1.18 11.70 -38.53
N SER A 74 0.79 11.32 -37.32
CA SER A 74 1.60 10.40 -36.52
C SER A 74 0.64 9.49 -35.76
N PHE A 75 0.50 8.26 -36.25
CA PHE A 75 0.08 7.13 -35.44
C PHE A 75 1.01 7.11 -34.22
N SER A 76 0.54 7.68 -33.12
CA SER A 76 1.19 7.51 -31.83
C SER A 76 0.91 6.07 -31.43
N LEU A 77 1.87 5.19 -31.75
CA LEU A 77 2.01 3.91 -31.10
C LEU A 77 2.23 4.23 -29.63
N VAL A 78 1.13 4.34 -28.88
CA VAL A 78 1.17 4.26 -27.42
C VAL A 78 1.84 2.91 -27.14
N PRO A 79 3.05 2.88 -26.55
CA PRO A 79 3.58 1.61 -26.10
C PRO A 79 2.51 1.04 -25.19
N ALA A 80 2.10 -0.20 -25.42
CA ALA A 80 1.32 -0.92 -24.44
C ALA A 80 2.08 -0.82 -23.13
N ALA A 81 1.62 0.10 -22.26
CA ALA A 81 2.02 0.09 -20.87
C ALA A 81 1.60 -1.30 -20.42
N TYR A 82 2.58 -2.11 -20.04
CA TYR A 82 2.31 -3.32 -19.30
C TYR A 82 1.52 -2.85 -18.09
N ALA A 83 0.20 -2.93 -18.18
CA ALA A 83 -0.68 -2.93 -17.04
C ALA A 83 -0.31 -4.22 -16.32
N GLN A 84 0.76 -4.11 -15.53
CA GLN A 84 0.93 -4.87 -14.32
C GLN A 84 -0.44 -4.87 -13.65
N GLU A 85 -0.87 -6.00 -13.10
CA GLU A 85 -2.12 -6.14 -12.34
C GLU A 85 -2.03 -5.30 -11.04
N GLU A 86 -1.83 -4.00 -11.21
CA GLU A 86 -1.44 -2.98 -10.26
C GLU A 86 -2.74 -2.48 -9.65
N VAL A 87 -3.16 -3.23 -8.62
CA VAL A 87 -4.16 -2.83 -7.63
C VAL A 87 -5.39 -2.20 -8.30
N THR A 88 -6.19 -3.03 -8.97
CA THR A 88 -7.47 -2.70 -9.61
C THR A 88 -8.60 -2.44 -8.59
N ASN A 89 -8.31 -1.73 -7.50
CA ASN A 89 -9.32 -1.28 -6.55
C ASN A 89 -9.25 0.26 -6.39
N PRO A 90 -10.24 1.01 -6.91
CA PRO A 90 -10.31 2.47 -6.76
C PRO A 90 -10.18 2.96 -5.32
N LYS A 91 -10.67 2.17 -4.35
CA LYS A 91 -10.58 2.52 -2.92
C LYS A 91 -9.16 2.42 -2.38
N ILE A 92 -8.40 1.40 -2.79
CA ILE A 92 -6.99 1.29 -2.40
C ILE A 92 -6.20 2.45 -3.01
N ARG A 93 -6.42 2.76 -4.30
CA ARG A 93 -5.77 3.91 -4.97
C ARG A 93 -6.05 5.23 -4.25
N ALA A 94 -7.30 5.49 -3.88
CA ALA A 94 -7.67 6.70 -3.14
C ALA A 94 -6.98 6.78 -1.77
N LEU A 95 -6.85 5.65 -1.06
CA LEU A 95 -6.14 5.59 0.22
C LEU A 95 -4.63 5.81 0.04
N THR A 96 -3.99 5.15 -0.94
CA THR A 96 -2.58 5.36 -1.28
C THR A 96 -2.31 6.82 -1.63
N GLN A 97 -3.16 7.44 -2.44
CA GLN A 97 -3.07 8.87 -2.77
C GLN A 97 -3.20 9.74 -1.51
N SER A 98 -4.16 9.47 -0.64
CA SER A 98 -4.35 10.25 0.59
C SER A 98 -3.13 10.16 1.52
N LEU A 99 -2.58 8.96 1.71
CA LEU A 99 -1.35 8.72 2.47
C LEU A 99 -0.17 9.50 1.87
N SER A 100 -0.01 9.40 0.55
CA SER A 100 1.03 10.08 -0.23
C SER A 100 0.95 11.60 -0.14
N GLU A 101 -0.25 12.18 -0.21
CA GLU A 101 -0.48 13.62 -0.07
C GLU A 101 -0.28 14.12 1.37
N ARG A 102 -0.52 13.25 2.37
CA ARG A 102 -0.34 13.58 3.79
C ARG A 102 1.12 13.53 4.22
N PHE A 103 1.90 12.62 3.66
CA PHE A 103 3.27 12.37 4.08
C PHE A 103 4.16 13.63 4.16
N PRO A 104 4.13 14.59 3.20
CA PRO A 104 4.87 15.85 3.30
C PRO A 104 4.56 16.69 4.54
N LYS A 105 3.34 16.59 5.07
CA LYS A 105 2.92 17.30 6.28
C LYS A 105 3.38 16.58 7.55
N LEU A 106 3.54 15.25 7.49
CA LEU A 106 4.04 14.42 8.58
C LEU A 106 5.57 14.45 8.69
N ARG A 107 6.28 14.57 7.57
CA ARG A 107 7.74 14.48 7.51
C ARG A 107 8.47 15.39 8.52
N PRO A 108 8.13 16.68 8.70
CA PRO A 108 8.81 17.52 9.69
C PRO A 108 8.70 16.98 11.13
N PHE A 109 7.61 16.28 11.46
CA PHE A 109 7.42 15.66 12.77
C PHE A 109 8.21 14.36 12.92
N PHE A 110 8.44 13.62 11.83
CA PHE A 110 9.37 12.48 11.83
C PHE A 110 10.81 12.96 12.02
N ASP A 111 11.21 13.98 11.26
CA ASP A 111 12.56 14.54 11.29
C ASP A 111 12.92 15.12 12.67
N LYS A 112 11.95 15.74 13.36
CA LYS A 112 12.10 16.24 14.74
C LYS A 112 11.96 15.16 15.82
N GLY A 113 11.54 13.95 15.44
CA GLY A 113 11.31 12.83 16.37
C GLY A 113 10.03 12.93 17.20
N ASN A 114 9.08 13.79 16.81
CA ASN A 114 7.77 13.91 17.46
C ASN A 114 6.88 12.69 17.20
N VAL A 115 7.10 12.00 16.07
CA VAL A 115 6.36 10.80 15.66
C VAL A 115 7.33 9.69 15.25
N GLY A 116 6.89 8.44 15.35
CA GLY A 116 7.66 7.28 14.88
C GLY A 116 6.77 6.16 14.34
N GLU A 117 7.37 5.27 13.56
CA GLU A 117 6.72 4.07 13.02
C GLU A 117 6.63 2.99 14.11
N THR A 118 5.46 2.40 14.28
CA THR A 118 5.24 1.30 15.21
C THR A 118 5.45 -0.05 14.54
N ASN A 119 5.74 -1.07 15.34
CA ASN A 119 5.90 -2.45 14.86
C ASN A 119 4.57 -3.12 14.47
N ASP A 120 3.48 -2.38 14.51
CA ASP A 120 2.13 -2.84 14.22
C ASP A 120 1.47 -2.04 13.07
N GLY A 121 2.27 -1.31 12.30
CA GLY A 121 1.87 -0.71 11.02
C GLY A 121 1.31 0.71 11.14
N PHE A 122 1.34 1.30 12.32
CA PHE A 122 0.81 2.64 12.55
C PHE A 122 1.93 3.65 12.84
N ILE A 123 1.53 4.91 13.00
CA ILE A 123 2.41 5.96 13.52
C ILE A 123 1.94 6.37 14.90
N ARG A 124 2.90 6.68 15.78
CA ARG A 124 2.60 7.10 17.15
C ARG A 124 3.33 8.37 17.52
N ILE A 125 2.61 9.28 18.18
CA ILE A 125 3.20 10.46 18.81
C ILE A 125 4.10 9.99 19.94
N ARG A 126 5.35 10.44 19.88
CA ARG A 126 6.41 10.10 20.82
C ARG A 126 6.69 11.23 21.79
N ASP A 127 6.83 12.43 21.23
CA ASP A 127 7.18 13.60 22.00
C ASP A 127 6.49 14.83 21.38
N GLU A 128 5.78 15.59 22.21
CA GLU A 128 5.18 16.86 21.83
C GLU A 128 5.91 18.05 22.47
N SER A 129 7.05 17.80 23.12
CA SER A 129 7.93 18.84 23.63
C SER A 129 8.45 19.71 22.49
N GLY A 130 8.59 21.01 22.75
CA GLY A 130 9.01 21.99 21.74
C GLY A 130 7.95 22.37 20.69
N LEU A 131 6.78 21.72 20.66
CA LEU A 131 5.68 22.12 19.78
C LEU A 131 4.80 23.18 20.44
N ASN A 132 4.38 24.19 19.69
CA ASN A 132 3.35 25.12 20.14
C ASN A 132 1.94 24.49 20.05
N LEU A 133 0.93 25.15 20.61
CA LEU A 133 -0.44 24.60 20.67
C LEU A 133 -1.02 24.26 19.28
N LYS A 134 -0.73 25.09 18.27
CA LYS A 134 -1.20 24.87 16.89
C LYS A 134 -0.53 23.65 16.27
N GLU A 135 0.77 23.47 16.48
CA GLU A 135 1.52 22.31 15.98
C GLU A 135 1.07 21.01 16.65
N LYS A 136 0.79 21.01 17.96
CA LYS A 136 0.24 19.84 18.66
C LYS A 136 -1.10 19.40 18.09
N ALA A 137 -2.01 20.36 17.89
CA ALA A 137 -3.31 20.08 17.28
C ALA A 137 -3.17 19.52 15.86
N LEU A 138 -2.28 20.12 15.06
CA LEU A 138 -1.97 19.62 13.71
C LEU A 138 -1.41 18.20 13.74
N LEU A 139 -0.40 17.92 14.56
CA LEU A 139 0.22 16.60 14.69
C LEU A 139 -0.81 15.53 15.07
N ARG A 140 -1.65 15.79 16.08
CA ARG A 140 -2.69 14.86 16.52
C ARG A 140 -3.69 14.54 15.43
N ASN A 141 -4.12 15.53 14.65
CA ASN A 141 -5.01 15.33 13.52
C ASN A 141 -4.33 14.51 12.41
N LEU A 142 -3.09 14.86 12.04
CA LEU A 142 -2.34 14.11 11.03
C LEU A 142 -2.15 12.64 11.42
N VAL A 143 -1.79 12.36 12.68
CA VAL A 143 -1.61 11.00 13.20
C VAL A 143 -2.92 10.23 13.20
N LYS A 144 -4.03 10.87 13.61
CA LYS A 144 -5.36 10.27 13.57
C LYS A 144 -5.75 9.89 12.13
N ASP A 145 -5.61 10.82 11.19
CA ASP A 145 -6.01 10.63 9.80
C ASP A 145 -5.13 9.57 9.11
N GLU A 146 -3.82 9.61 9.33
CA GLU A 146 -2.87 8.59 8.86
C GLU A 146 -3.24 7.20 9.33
N ASN A 147 -3.47 7.02 10.63
CA ASN A 147 -3.79 5.72 11.19
C ASN A 147 -5.18 5.22 10.76
N ASN A 148 -6.12 6.13 10.49
CA ASN A 148 -7.42 5.76 9.92
C ASN A 148 -7.27 5.25 8.48
N ASP A 149 -6.50 5.94 7.65
CA ASP A 149 -6.27 5.51 6.27
C ASP A 149 -5.47 4.21 6.21
N ARG A 150 -4.41 4.05 7.01
CA ARG A 150 -3.66 2.79 7.10
C ARG A 150 -4.55 1.63 7.50
N ARG A 151 -5.44 1.81 8.50
CA ARG A 151 -6.40 0.78 8.92
C ARG A 151 -7.35 0.38 7.78
N ASN A 152 -7.92 1.37 7.10
CA ASN A 152 -8.81 1.14 5.96
C ASN A 152 -8.05 0.47 4.81
N PHE A 153 -6.83 0.91 4.55
CA PHE A 153 -5.97 0.37 3.51
C PHE A 153 -5.67 -1.11 3.75
N TYR A 154 -5.27 -1.52 4.95
CA TYR A 154 -4.99 -2.95 5.24
C TYR A 154 -6.23 -3.82 5.04
N THR A 155 -7.40 -3.33 5.43
CA THR A 155 -8.67 -4.05 5.27
C THR A 155 -9.03 -4.21 3.80
N GLU A 156 -8.94 -3.13 3.02
CA GLU A 156 -9.28 -3.15 1.60
C GLU A 156 -8.26 -3.92 0.77
N TYR A 157 -6.98 -3.82 1.13
CA TYR A 157 -5.91 -4.60 0.50
C TYR A 157 -6.11 -6.10 0.73
N ALA A 158 -6.37 -6.51 1.98
CA ALA A 158 -6.67 -7.91 2.29
C ALA A 158 -7.89 -8.42 1.50
N LYS A 159 -8.96 -7.63 1.46
CA LYS A 159 -10.17 -7.95 0.68
C LYS A 159 -9.88 -8.09 -0.82
N ALA A 160 -9.09 -7.19 -1.39
CA ALA A 160 -8.75 -7.22 -2.81
C ALA A 160 -7.86 -8.42 -3.19
N LYS A 161 -7.10 -8.95 -2.23
CA LYS A 161 -6.26 -10.15 -2.39
C LYS A 161 -6.94 -11.44 -1.94
N GLU A 162 -8.26 -11.41 -1.71
CA GLU A 162 -9.05 -12.56 -1.25
C GLU A 162 -8.51 -13.19 0.05
N ILE A 163 -7.86 -12.38 0.89
CA ILE A 163 -7.31 -12.78 2.17
C ILE A 163 -8.43 -12.76 3.21
N ASP A 164 -8.51 -13.83 4.00
CA ASP A 164 -9.50 -13.93 5.07
C ASP A 164 -9.42 -12.73 6.04
N PRO A 165 -10.55 -12.12 6.44
CA PRO A 165 -10.56 -10.97 7.34
C PRO A 165 -9.83 -11.20 8.67
N SER A 166 -9.76 -12.44 9.17
CA SER A 166 -8.98 -12.79 10.37
C SER A 166 -7.47 -12.58 10.20
N GLN A 167 -6.98 -12.56 8.96
CA GLN A 167 -5.57 -12.41 8.61
C GLN A 167 -5.16 -10.97 8.26
N VAL A 168 -6.06 -9.98 8.36
CA VAL A 168 -5.73 -8.56 8.17
C VAL A 168 -4.57 -8.11 9.09
N ASN A 169 -4.48 -8.68 10.29
CA ASN A 169 -3.36 -8.41 11.20
C ASN A 169 -2.01 -8.88 10.63
N ARG A 170 -1.97 -9.99 9.87
CA ARG A 170 -0.75 -10.49 9.22
C ARG A 170 -0.34 -9.59 8.06
N VAL A 171 -1.29 -9.13 7.26
CA VAL A 171 -1.07 -8.10 6.23
C VAL A 171 -0.47 -6.84 6.86
N ARG A 172 -1.10 -6.33 7.92
CA ARG A 172 -0.65 -5.15 8.65
C ARG A 172 0.78 -5.29 9.16
N LYS A 173 1.15 -6.46 9.69
CA LYS A 173 2.53 -6.74 10.16
C LYS A 173 3.55 -6.68 9.03
N ILE A 174 3.24 -7.22 7.85
CA ILE A 174 4.12 -7.11 6.67
C ILE A 174 4.31 -5.65 6.28
N PHE A 175 3.23 -4.86 6.23
CA PHE A 175 3.34 -3.43 5.95
C PHE A 175 4.14 -2.71 7.04
N ALA A 176 3.99 -3.06 8.32
CA ALA A 176 4.76 -2.47 9.42
C ALA A 176 6.27 -2.61 9.19
N GLU A 177 6.72 -3.80 8.80
CA GLU A 177 8.12 -4.05 8.45
C GLU A 177 8.57 -3.15 7.29
N LYS A 178 7.74 -2.98 6.26
CA LYS A 178 8.06 -2.11 5.13
C LYS A 178 8.10 -0.63 5.51
N TRP A 179 7.17 -0.14 6.33
CA TRP A 179 7.19 1.23 6.85
C TRP A 179 8.46 1.52 7.66
N ILE A 180 8.88 0.56 8.50
CA ILE A 180 10.12 0.64 9.28
C ILE A 180 11.34 0.58 8.35
N ASN A 181 11.34 -0.27 7.32
CA ASN A 181 12.44 -0.41 6.37
C ASN A 181 12.63 0.83 5.49
N GLU A 182 11.56 1.51 5.12
CA GLU A 182 11.58 2.75 4.33
C GLU A 182 11.73 4.01 5.19
N ALA A 183 11.74 3.89 6.52
CA ALA A 183 12.03 5.01 7.41
C ALA A 183 13.46 5.53 7.22
N LYS A 184 13.64 6.85 7.23
CA LYS A 184 14.96 7.49 7.05
C LYS A 184 15.83 7.31 8.30
N ALA A 185 17.15 7.35 8.10
CA ALA A 185 18.09 7.43 9.20
C ALA A 185 17.76 8.62 10.12
N GLY A 186 17.83 8.39 11.43
CA GLY A 186 17.45 9.33 12.47
C GLY A 186 15.98 9.29 12.91
N TRP A 187 15.09 8.68 12.12
CA TRP A 187 13.68 8.53 12.51
C TRP A 187 13.49 7.48 13.59
N TRP A 188 12.49 7.68 14.44
CA TRP A 188 12.13 6.71 15.46
C TRP A 188 11.30 5.56 14.88
N ILE A 189 11.70 4.34 15.20
CA ILE A 189 11.01 3.09 14.84
C ILE A 189 10.88 2.20 16.08
N GLN A 190 9.81 1.42 16.17
CA GLN A 190 9.71 0.36 17.20
C GLN A 190 10.32 -0.94 16.70
N LYS A 191 11.09 -1.59 17.57
CA LYS A 191 11.49 -2.99 17.45
C LYS A 191 10.31 -3.94 17.71
N GLU A 192 10.52 -5.23 17.47
CA GLU A 192 9.53 -6.29 17.71
C GLU A 192 9.03 -6.31 19.16
N ASP A 193 9.90 -6.03 20.14
CA ASP A 193 9.60 -5.96 21.57
C ASP A 193 8.91 -4.65 22.01
N GLY A 194 8.69 -3.72 21.07
CA GLY A 194 8.09 -2.41 21.32
C GLY A 194 9.08 -1.34 21.79
N GLU A 195 10.35 -1.70 21.99
CA GLU A 195 11.43 -0.76 22.28
C GLU A 195 11.58 0.22 21.12
N TRP A 196 11.83 1.46 21.46
CA TRP A 196 11.97 2.55 20.53
C TRP A 196 13.44 2.85 20.23
N ILE A 197 13.84 2.77 18.96
CA ILE A 197 15.19 3.12 18.51
C ILE A 197 15.17 4.13 17.39
N LYS A 198 16.24 4.92 17.27
CA LYS A 198 16.46 5.70 16.05
C LYS A 198 17.05 4.79 15.00
N LYS A 199 16.46 4.83 13.81
CA LYS A 199 16.98 4.13 12.65
C LYS A 199 18.39 4.64 12.33
N THR A 200 19.32 3.72 12.17
CA THR A 200 20.69 3.98 11.76
C THR A 200 20.80 4.09 10.25
#